data_AF-A0A5C8JBP8-F1
#
_entry.id   AF-A0A5C8JBP8-F1
#
_cell.length_a   1.000
_cell.length_b   1.000
_cell.length_c   1.000
_cell.angle_alpha   90.00
_cell.angle_beta   90.00
_cell.angle_gamma   90.00
#
_symmetry.space_group_name_H-M   'P 1'
#
loop_
_entity.id
_entity.type
_entity.pdbx_description
1 polymer ?
#
loop_
_entity_poly.entity_id
_entity_poly.type
_entity_poly.pdbx_seq_one_letter_code
_entity_poly.pdbx_strand_id
1 'polypeptide(L)'
;MYTTVLAAALSGASVGQLRHWRRRPPVFSPEYSTPHKVLYSFRDVVALRSIVYLRENDVTSLQGIRKSIKNLRALGRSDHLSEYKLVRSGSTIILVDGDDAIDLLRRPGNTMLARMVDVFGEFDGRMGRVLPFQQPVPGLVVDPEIRSGFPVVRGTRVGYDQVAGLMADDVPAEDIVRFFPSVNAEAARAAQRFAAYVNQYAVPRSSDRVG
;
A
#
# COMPACT_ATOMS: atom_id res chain seq x y z
N MET A 1 9.95 -5.30 5.37
CA MET A 1 10.20 -3.88 5.04
C MET A 1 10.16 -3.70 3.54
N TYR A 2 9.54 -2.61 3.06
CA TYR A 2 9.29 -2.34 1.65
C TYR A 2 10.13 -1.15 1.17
N THR A 3 10.67 -1.24 -0.04
CA THR A 3 11.31 -0.10 -0.71
C THR A 3 10.26 0.93 -1.12
N THR A 4 10.68 2.15 -1.49
CA THR A 4 9.74 3.19 -1.93
C THR A 4 8.95 2.76 -3.17
N VAL A 5 9.57 2.07 -4.12
CA VAL A 5 8.90 1.59 -5.35
C VAL A 5 7.90 0.48 -5.02
N LEU A 6 8.29 -0.47 -4.15
CA LEU A 6 7.39 -1.55 -3.75
C LEU A 6 6.20 -1.03 -2.91
N ALA A 7 6.45 -0.09 -2.00
CA ALA A 7 5.40 0.57 -1.24
C ALA A 7 4.45 1.36 -2.15
N ALA A 8 4.97 2.05 -3.17
CA ALA A 8 4.17 2.72 -4.19
C ALA A 8 3.27 1.72 -4.93
N ALA A 9 3.83 0.63 -5.43
CA ALA A 9 3.09 -0.40 -6.15
C ALA A 9 2.00 -1.07 -5.31
N LEU A 10 2.29 -1.40 -4.05
CA LEU A 10 1.34 -2.09 -3.16
C LEU A 10 0.33 -1.14 -2.51
N SER A 11 0.54 0.17 -2.51
CA SER A 11 -0.45 1.15 -2.01
C SER A 11 -1.25 1.83 -3.11
N GLY A 12 -0.76 1.83 -4.34
CA GLY A 12 -1.31 2.59 -5.47
C GLY A 12 -0.88 4.05 -5.53
N ALA A 13 -0.03 4.51 -4.61
CA ALA A 13 0.55 5.84 -4.66
C ALA A 13 1.67 5.91 -5.70
N SER A 14 1.88 7.08 -6.32
CA SER A 14 3.12 7.29 -7.10
C SER A 14 4.33 7.51 -6.18
N VAL A 15 5.53 7.23 -6.67
CA VAL A 15 6.78 7.54 -5.93
C VAL A 15 6.89 9.05 -5.65
N GLY A 16 6.39 9.89 -6.56
CA GLY A 16 6.27 11.34 -6.38
C GLY A 16 5.36 11.71 -5.21
N GLN A 17 4.18 11.09 -5.12
CA GLN A 17 3.25 11.27 -4.01
C GLN A 17 3.87 10.84 -2.69
N LEU A 18 4.51 9.66 -2.62
CA LEU A 18 5.20 9.21 -1.40
C LEU A 18 6.31 10.17 -0.98
N ARG A 19 7.05 10.75 -1.94
CA ARG A 19 8.05 11.79 -1.64
C ARG A 19 7.40 13.06 -1.13
N HIS A 20 6.33 13.53 -1.77
CA HIS A 20 5.59 14.72 -1.36
C HIS A 20 5.01 14.56 0.05
N TRP A 21 4.34 13.45 0.34
CA TRP A 21 3.66 13.21 1.62
C TRP A 21 4.60 13.16 2.82
N ARG A 22 5.88 12.88 2.60
CA ARG A 22 6.93 12.92 3.62
C ARG A 22 7.51 14.31 3.85
N ARG A 23 7.28 15.28 2.96
CA ARG A 23 7.80 16.66 3.11
C ARG A 23 7.09 17.37 4.28
N ARG A 24 7.83 18.22 4.99
CA ARG A 24 7.31 18.96 6.15
C ARG A 24 6.27 20.02 5.71
N PRO A 25 5.12 20.14 6.41
CA PRO A 25 4.59 19.20 7.41
C PRO A 25 4.09 17.90 6.76
N PRO A 26 4.52 16.72 7.24
CA PRO A 26 4.22 15.46 6.59
C PRO A 26 2.73 15.11 6.70
N VAL A 27 2.19 14.56 5.63
CA VAL A 27 0.91 13.82 5.65
C VAL A 27 1.13 12.47 6.30
N PHE A 28 2.29 11.87 6.02
CA PHE A 28 2.66 10.53 6.41
C PHE A 28 4.15 10.46 6.73
N SER A 29 4.51 9.73 7.77
CA SER A 29 5.90 9.52 8.20
C SER A 29 6.15 8.03 8.31
N PRO A 30 7.01 7.43 7.46
CA PRO A 30 7.32 6.01 7.53
C PRO A 30 7.98 5.65 8.86
N GLU A 31 7.67 4.47 9.38
CA GLU A 31 8.26 3.95 10.62
C GLU A 31 9.80 3.79 10.50
N TYR A 32 10.31 3.54 9.28
CA TYR A 32 11.73 3.31 9.02
C TYR A 32 12.33 4.28 8.00
N SER A 33 12.46 5.55 8.39
CA SER A 33 13.07 6.60 7.53
C SER A 33 14.31 7.22 8.18
N THR A 34 15.43 7.21 7.46
CA THR A 34 16.63 8.00 7.74
C THR A 34 16.83 9.06 6.65
N PRO A 35 17.75 10.03 6.81
CA PRO A 35 18.06 10.99 5.75
C PRO A 35 18.49 10.35 4.41
N HIS A 36 19.11 9.16 4.47
CA HIS A 36 19.69 8.49 3.30
C HIS A 36 18.85 7.31 2.77
N LYS A 37 17.98 6.72 3.60
CA LYS A 37 17.22 5.53 3.25
C LYS A 37 15.80 5.60 3.79
N VAL A 38 14.84 5.26 2.94
CA VAL A 38 13.41 5.28 3.29
C VAL A 38 12.86 3.89 3.02
N LEU A 39 12.45 3.24 4.10
CA LEU A 39 11.77 1.96 4.09
C LEU A 39 10.40 2.13 4.73
N TYR A 40 9.48 1.28 4.31
CA TYR A 40 8.12 1.24 4.83
C TYR A 40 7.91 -0.10 5.55
N SER A 41 7.14 -0.10 6.62
CA SER A 41 6.64 -1.31 7.27
C SER A 41 5.38 -1.84 6.57
N PHE A 42 4.86 -3.00 7.01
CA PHE A 42 3.57 -3.49 6.55
C PHE A 42 2.46 -2.50 6.89
N ARG A 43 2.48 -2.01 8.13
CA ARG A 43 1.54 -1.01 8.65
C ARG A 43 1.58 0.27 7.83
N ASP A 44 2.78 0.73 7.47
CA ASP A 44 2.97 1.89 6.62
C ASP A 44 2.28 1.71 5.25
N VAL A 45 2.43 0.54 4.62
CA VAL A 45 1.79 0.25 3.32
C VAL A 45 0.27 0.21 3.44
N VAL A 46 -0.28 -0.40 4.49
CA VAL A 46 -1.73 -0.38 4.77
C VAL A 46 -2.23 1.06 4.92
N ALA A 47 -1.54 1.88 5.72
CA ALA A 47 -1.91 3.28 5.93
C ALA A 47 -1.86 4.09 4.61
N LEU A 48 -0.82 3.91 3.81
CA LEU A 48 -0.70 4.55 2.49
C LEU A 48 -1.82 4.11 1.55
N ARG A 49 -2.16 2.82 1.56
CA ARG A 49 -3.24 2.26 0.75
C ARG A 49 -4.59 2.86 1.14
N SER A 50 -4.86 3.02 2.44
CA SER A 50 -6.03 3.74 2.93
C SER A 50 -6.06 5.20 2.47
N ILE A 51 -4.93 5.91 2.50
CA ILE A 51 -4.84 7.29 2.00
C ILE A 51 -5.16 7.34 0.50
N VAL A 52 -4.57 6.45 -0.32
CA VAL A 52 -4.82 6.40 -1.76
C VAL A 52 -6.30 6.11 -2.03
N TYR A 53 -6.85 5.12 -1.34
CA TYR A 53 -8.25 4.72 -1.45
C TYR A 53 -9.20 5.87 -1.10
N LEU A 54 -8.97 6.60 0.00
CA LEU A 54 -9.79 7.76 0.37
C LEU A 54 -9.72 8.90 -0.65
N ARG A 55 -8.60 9.02 -1.39
CA ARG A 55 -8.38 10.01 -2.45
C ARG A 55 -8.89 9.59 -3.83
N GLU A 56 -9.42 8.38 -3.97
CA GLU A 56 -9.92 7.88 -5.23
C GLU A 56 -10.92 8.86 -5.87
N ASN A 57 -10.78 9.06 -7.19
CA ASN A 57 -11.58 10.00 -7.99
C ASN A 57 -11.58 11.45 -7.49
N ASP A 58 -10.50 11.89 -6.83
CA ASP A 58 -10.31 13.27 -6.35
C ASP A 58 -11.33 13.75 -5.32
N VAL A 59 -12.13 12.84 -4.77
CA VAL A 59 -13.27 13.24 -3.94
C VAL A 59 -12.83 13.74 -2.56
N THR A 60 -11.72 13.20 -2.03
CA THR A 60 -11.11 13.71 -0.80
C THR A 60 -9.78 14.41 -1.11
N SER A 61 -9.69 15.69 -0.76
CA SER A 61 -8.46 16.45 -0.93
C SER A 61 -7.39 16.02 0.09
N LEU A 62 -6.12 16.24 -0.26
CA LEU A 62 -5.00 15.95 0.65
C LEU A 62 -5.06 16.82 1.93
N GLN A 63 -5.60 18.02 1.83
CA GLN A 63 -5.85 18.88 2.99
C GLN A 63 -6.95 18.32 3.89
N GLY A 64 -8.02 17.76 3.30
CA GLY A 64 -9.05 17.04 4.05
C GLY A 64 -8.48 15.85 4.83
N ILE A 65 -7.60 15.07 4.20
CA ILE A 65 -6.91 13.96 4.88
C ILE A 65 -6.02 14.46 6.02
N ARG A 66 -5.19 15.50 5.78
CA ARG A 66 -4.37 16.11 6.84
C ARG A 66 -5.21 16.58 8.02
N LYS A 67 -6.35 17.23 7.77
CA LYS A 67 -7.27 17.70 8.81
C LYS A 67 -7.89 16.53 9.57
N SER A 68 -8.29 15.48 8.88
CA SER A 68 -8.87 14.27 9.48
C SER A 68 -7.87 13.58 10.40
N ILE A 69 -6.61 13.40 9.96
CA ILE A 69 -5.54 12.82 10.78
C ILE A 69 -5.25 13.69 12.01
N LYS A 70 -5.25 15.03 11.85
CA LYS A 70 -5.11 15.95 12.98
C LYS A 70 -6.25 15.79 13.99
N ASN A 71 -7.49 15.70 13.52
CA ASN A 71 -8.66 15.54 14.36
C ASN A 71 -8.66 14.19 15.08
N LEU A 72 -8.30 13.11 14.39
CA LEU A 72 -8.10 11.78 14.97
C LEU A 72 -7.12 11.83 16.16
N ARG A 73 -5.96 12.45 15.98
CA ARG A 73 -4.98 12.62 17.06
C ARG A 73 -5.49 13.50 18.21
N ALA A 74 -6.26 14.54 17.91
CA ALA A 74 -6.88 15.38 18.93
C ALA A 74 -7.92 14.64 19.79
N LEU A 75 -8.48 13.53 19.29
CA LEU A 75 -9.36 12.62 20.02
C LEU A 75 -8.58 11.59 20.87
N GLY A 76 -7.26 11.73 21.01
CA GLY A 76 -6.41 10.79 21.74
C GLY A 76 -6.07 9.51 20.96
N ARG A 77 -6.48 9.41 19.69
CA ARG A 77 -6.17 8.29 18.81
C ARG A 77 -4.82 8.52 18.12
N SER A 78 -3.74 8.22 18.84
CA SER A 78 -2.35 8.49 18.43
C SER A 78 -1.60 7.27 17.87
N ASP A 79 -2.21 6.08 17.88
CA ASP A 79 -1.62 4.87 17.28
C ASP A 79 -1.35 5.03 15.77
N HIS A 80 -0.68 4.03 15.19
CA HIS A 80 -0.39 4.00 13.77
C HIS A 80 -1.68 4.02 12.94
N LEU A 81 -1.67 4.70 11.79
CA LEU A 81 -2.88 4.91 10.98
C LEU A 81 -3.53 3.59 10.48
N SER A 82 -2.73 2.52 10.38
CA SER A 82 -3.20 1.17 10.02
C SER A 82 -4.13 0.54 11.04
N GLU A 83 -4.12 1.02 12.29
CA GLU A 83 -4.99 0.48 13.36
C GLU A 83 -6.43 1.01 13.27
N TYR A 84 -6.67 2.02 12.41
CA TYR A 84 -7.97 2.66 12.31
C TYR A 84 -8.69 2.31 11.02
N LYS A 85 -9.96 1.94 11.16
CA LYS A 85 -10.86 1.73 10.04
C LYS A 85 -11.45 3.08 9.62
N LEU A 86 -10.82 3.69 8.62
CA LEU A 86 -11.28 4.94 8.04
C LEU A 86 -12.14 4.67 6.81
N VAL A 87 -13.36 5.20 6.82
CA VAL A 87 -14.33 5.01 5.74
C VAL A 87 -14.75 6.37 5.19
N ARG A 88 -14.94 6.46 3.87
CA ARG A 88 -15.40 7.68 3.22
C ARG A 88 -16.94 7.74 3.23
N SER A 89 -17.49 8.89 3.60
CA SER A 89 -18.93 9.20 3.44
C SER A 89 -19.08 10.56 2.75
N GLY A 90 -19.49 10.56 1.47
CA GLY A 90 -19.50 11.78 0.66
C GLY A 90 -18.11 12.41 0.55
N SER A 91 -17.96 13.64 1.07
CA SER A 91 -16.69 14.39 1.18
C SER A 91 -16.08 14.36 2.59
N THR A 92 -16.63 13.57 3.50
CA THR A 92 -16.09 13.37 4.84
C THR A 92 -15.37 12.02 5.01
N ILE A 93 -14.55 11.91 6.05
CA ILE A 93 -13.91 10.68 6.52
C ILE A 93 -14.50 10.34 7.89
N ILE A 94 -14.96 9.11 8.04
CA ILE A 94 -15.53 8.55 9.26
C ILE A 94 -14.54 7.54 9.85
N LEU A 95 -14.23 7.66 11.14
CA LEU A 95 -13.60 6.61 11.92
C LEU A 95 -14.68 5.62 12.37
N VAL A 96 -14.48 4.33 12.08
CA VAL A 96 -15.31 3.24 12.60
C VAL A 96 -14.57 2.57 13.74
N ASP A 97 -15.19 2.48 14.91
CA ASP A 97 -14.65 1.85 16.12
C ASP A 97 -15.71 0.96 16.75
N GLY A 98 -15.64 -0.35 16.48
CA GLY A 98 -16.74 -1.27 16.81
C GLY A 98 -18.05 -0.85 16.13
N ASP A 99 -19.08 -0.59 16.93
CA ASP A 99 -20.39 -0.09 16.49
C ASP A 99 -20.46 1.45 16.40
N ASP A 100 -19.44 2.16 16.89
CA ASP A 100 -19.38 3.62 16.88
C ASP A 100 -18.80 4.16 15.56
N ALA A 101 -19.34 5.30 15.11
CA ALA A 101 -18.90 5.99 13.91
C ALA A 101 -18.69 7.49 14.20
N ILE A 102 -17.46 7.98 14.00
CA ILE A 102 -17.07 9.36 14.32
C ILE A 102 -16.67 10.09 13.02
N ASP A 103 -17.39 11.16 12.67
CA ASP A 103 -17.02 12.04 11.56
C ASP A 103 -15.77 12.86 11.91
N LEU A 104 -14.68 12.68 11.14
CA LEU A 104 -13.39 13.32 11.38
C LEU A 104 -13.27 14.70 10.71
N LEU A 105 -14.23 15.15 9.89
CA LEU A 105 -14.19 16.46 9.23
C LEU A 105 -15.32 17.40 9.65
N ARG A 106 -16.49 16.88 10.04
CA ARG A 106 -17.64 17.63 10.58
C ARG A 106 -17.89 17.20 12.03
N ARG A 107 -18.43 18.11 12.86
CA ARG A 107 -18.68 17.85 14.30
C ARG A 107 -19.54 16.57 14.48
N PRO A 108 -19.33 15.80 15.57
CA PRO A 108 -19.98 14.51 15.77
C PRO A 108 -21.51 14.67 15.82
N GLY A 109 -22.22 13.85 15.07
CA GLY A 109 -23.68 13.87 14.98
C GLY A 109 -24.19 13.89 13.54
N ASN A 110 -24.04 12.75 12.85
CA ASN A 110 -24.93 12.24 11.80
C ASN A 110 -24.26 11.01 11.16
N THR A 111 -24.69 9.81 11.56
CA THR A 111 -24.13 8.55 11.07
C THR A 111 -24.83 8.14 9.78
N MET A 112 -24.12 8.22 8.65
CA MET A 112 -24.49 7.49 7.42
C MET A 112 -23.50 6.34 7.27
N LEU A 113 -24.02 5.12 7.25
CA LEU A 113 -23.27 3.86 7.23
C LEU A 113 -22.53 3.74 5.89
N ALA A 114 -21.24 4.08 5.89
CA ALA A 114 -20.43 3.96 4.70
C ALA A 114 -19.96 2.52 4.51
N ARG A 115 -20.04 2.00 3.27
CA ARG A 115 -19.52 0.68 2.92
C ARG A 115 -18.04 0.61 3.30
N MET A 116 -17.69 -0.37 4.12
CA MET A 116 -16.31 -0.84 4.23
C MET A 116 -15.88 -1.26 2.84
N VAL A 117 -14.97 -0.50 2.24
CA VAL A 117 -14.19 -1.03 1.14
C VAL A 117 -12.94 -1.60 1.75
N ASP A 118 -12.75 -2.87 1.44
CA ASP A 118 -11.60 -3.62 1.87
C ASP A 118 -10.36 -2.98 1.22
N VAL A 119 -9.64 -2.16 1.99
CA VAL A 119 -8.35 -1.62 1.54
C VAL A 119 -7.37 -2.74 1.20
N PHE A 120 -7.61 -3.99 1.60
CA PHE A 120 -6.81 -5.15 1.18
C PHE A 120 -7.24 -5.72 -0.18
N GLY A 121 -8.44 -5.42 -0.65
CA GLY A 121 -8.94 -5.81 -1.98
C GLY A 121 -8.38 -4.96 -3.12
N GLU A 122 -8.64 -5.34 -4.36
CA GLU A 122 -8.30 -4.52 -5.53
C GLU A 122 -9.17 -3.26 -5.66
N PHE A 123 -8.60 -2.19 -6.19
CA PHE A 123 -9.33 -0.96 -6.52
C PHE A 123 -8.60 -0.18 -7.62
N ASP A 124 -9.29 0.79 -8.22
CA ASP A 124 -8.70 1.65 -9.25
C ASP A 124 -8.00 2.85 -8.62
N GLY A 125 -6.68 2.95 -8.84
CA GLY A 125 -5.86 4.07 -8.40
C GLY A 125 -5.53 4.99 -9.56
N ARG A 126 -5.00 6.19 -9.25
CA ARG A 126 -4.52 7.12 -10.29
C ARG A 126 -3.41 6.53 -11.17
N MET A 127 -2.62 5.61 -10.64
CA MET A 127 -1.54 4.95 -11.38
C MET A 127 -2.02 3.77 -12.23
N GLY A 128 -3.30 3.41 -12.12
CA GLY A 128 -3.92 2.23 -12.70
C GLY A 128 -4.49 1.32 -11.61
N ARG A 129 -4.84 0.09 -12.00
CA ARG A 129 -5.36 -0.92 -11.07
C ARG A 129 -4.35 -1.20 -9.95
N VAL A 130 -4.82 -1.14 -8.71
CA VAL A 130 -4.07 -1.54 -7.52
C VAL A 130 -4.44 -2.97 -7.19
N LEU A 131 -3.45 -3.87 -7.23
CA LEU A 131 -3.65 -5.30 -7.00
C LEU A 131 -4.02 -5.59 -5.53
N PRO A 132 -4.72 -6.70 -5.21
CA PRO A 132 -5.04 -7.05 -3.82
C PRO A 132 -3.78 -7.12 -2.95
N PHE A 133 -3.82 -6.62 -1.72
CA PHE A 133 -2.60 -6.45 -0.93
C PHE A 133 -2.03 -7.80 -0.43
N GLN A 134 -2.88 -8.66 0.14
CA GLN A 134 -2.45 -9.95 0.69
C GLN A 134 -2.10 -10.99 -0.38
N GLN A 135 -2.70 -10.89 -1.56
CA GLN A 135 -2.46 -11.77 -2.71
C GLN A 135 -2.39 -10.93 -3.99
N PRO A 136 -1.26 -10.25 -4.25
CA PRO A 136 -1.15 -9.33 -5.37
C PRO A 136 -1.27 -10.03 -6.72
N VAL A 137 -0.78 -11.26 -6.81
CA VAL A 137 -1.01 -12.16 -7.94
C VAL A 137 -1.21 -13.58 -7.42
N PRO A 138 -1.94 -14.46 -8.14
CA PRO A 138 -1.97 -15.88 -7.84
C PRO A 138 -0.56 -16.45 -7.69
N GLY A 139 -0.32 -17.20 -6.62
CA GLY A 139 1.00 -17.77 -6.30
C GLY A 139 1.90 -16.90 -5.42
N LEU A 140 1.59 -15.61 -5.19
CA LEU A 140 2.29 -14.77 -4.21
C LEU A 140 1.40 -14.48 -2.99
N VAL A 141 2.05 -14.22 -1.86
CA VAL A 141 1.42 -13.81 -0.60
C VAL A 141 2.20 -12.68 0.06
N VAL A 142 1.48 -11.75 0.68
CA VAL A 142 1.98 -10.72 1.59
C VAL A 142 1.37 -11.00 2.96
N ASP A 143 2.20 -11.42 3.90
CA ASP A 143 1.79 -11.76 5.26
C ASP A 143 2.77 -11.13 6.25
N PRO A 144 2.32 -10.26 7.19
CA PRO A 144 3.21 -9.62 8.16
C PRO A 144 4.03 -10.62 8.99
N GLU A 145 3.54 -11.84 9.21
CA GLU A 145 4.23 -12.91 9.95
C GLU A 145 5.32 -13.61 9.10
N ILE A 146 5.31 -13.39 7.77
CA ILE A 146 6.26 -13.97 6.83
C ILE A 146 7.13 -12.88 6.21
N ARG A 147 8.43 -12.88 6.57
CA ARG A 147 9.40 -11.86 6.12
C ARG A 147 8.89 -10.42 6.30
N SER A 148 8.16 -10.16 7.39
CA SER A 148 7.60 -8.85 7.71
C SER A 148 6.75 -8.26 6.57
N GLY A 149 5.92 -9.10 5.94
CA GLY A 149 5.02 -8.71 4.86
C GLY A 149 5.66 -8.62 3.49
N PHE A 150 6.96 -8.86 3.34
CA PHE A 150 7.58 -8.80 2.03
C PHE A 150 6.94 -9.86 1.09
N PRO A 151 6.58 -9.53 -0.17
CA PRO A 151 5.90 -10.48 -1.05
C PRO A 151 6.77 -11.71 -1.33
N VAL A 152 6.23 -12.89 -1.03
CA VAL A 152 6.91 -14.18 -1.21
C VAL A 152 6.08 -15.13 -2.04
N VAL A 153 6.72 -16.14 -2.62
CA VAL A 153 6.03 -17.29 -3.21
C VAL A 153 5.24 -18.02 -2.13
N ARG A 154 3.96 -18.28 -2.38
CA ARG A 154 3.02 -18.92 -1.46
C ARG A 154 3.59 -20.23 -0.92
N GLY A 155 3.47 -20.43 0.39
CA GLY A 155 3.97 -21.63 1.07
C GLY A 155 5.49 -21.65 1.27
N THR A 156 6.19 -20.54 0.96
CA THR A 156 7.64 -20.43 1.10
C THR A 156 8.04 -19.11 1.75
N ARG A 157 9.34 -18.95 2.03
CA ARG A 157 9.95 -17.66 2.39
C ARG A 157 10.76 -17.04 1.23
N VAL A 158 10.62 -17.59 0.02
CA VAL A 158 11.38 -17.15 -1.16
C VAL A 158 10.75 -15.87 -1.70
N GLY A 159 11.54 -14.80 -1.79
CA GLY A 159 11.09 -13.51 -2.28
C GLY A 159 10.75 -13.52 -3.76
N TYR A 160 9.71 -12.78 -4.14
CA TYR A 160 9.38 -12.60 -5.56
C TYR A 160 10.55 -11.98 -6.34
N ASP A 161 11.32 -11.10 -5.68
CA ASP A 161 12.46 -10.37 -6.24
C ASP A 161 13.64 -11.28 -6.53
N GLN A 162 13.90 -12.27 -5.67
CA GLN A 162 14.95 -13.26 -5.87
C GLN A 162 14.65 -14.14 -7.10
N VAL A 163 13.39 -14.56 -7.24
CA VAL A 163 12.96 -15.38 -8.39
C VAL A 163 12.94 -14.56 -9.67
N ALA A 164 12.36 -13.37 -9.64
CA ALA A 164 12.31 -12.48 -10.80
C ALA A 164 13.70 -11.99 -11.23
N GLY A 165 14.63 -11.84 -10.28
CA GLY A 165 16.03 -11.50 -10.56
C GLY A 165 16.73 -12.59 -11.37
N LEU A 166 16.63 -13.86 -10.96
CA LEU A 166 17.16 -14.98 -11.76
C LEU A 166 16.56 -15.02 -13.17
N MET A 167 15.25 -14.80 -13.30
CA MET A 167 14.60 -14.77 -14.61
C MET A 167 15.01 -13.56 -15.46
N ALA A 168 15.42 -12.45 -14.84
CA ALA A 168 15.98 -11.31 -15.54
C ALA A 168 17.43 -11.58 -16.01
N ASP A 169 18.13 -12.47 -15.31
CA ASP A 169 19.46 -13.00 -15.69
C ASP A 169 19.35 -14.25 -16.60
N ASP A 170 18.31 -14.30 -17.44
CA ASP A 170 18.05 -15.35 -18.45
C ASP A 170 17.86 -16.79 -17.92
N VAL A 171 17.57 -16.98 -16.62
CA VAL A 171 17.19 -18.29 -16.08
C VAL A 171 15.73 -18.62 -16.45
N PRO A 172 15.45 -19.71 -17.19
CA PRO A 172 14.08 -20.09 -17.52
C PRO A 172 13.24 -20.41 -16.27
N ALA A 173 11.92 -20.17 -16.34
CA ALA A 173 11.01 -20.42 -15.22
C ALA A 173 11.05 -21.89 -14.75
N GLU A 174 11.26 -22.81 -15.68
CA GLU A 174 11.38 -24.26 -15.47
C GLU A 174 12.60 -24.63 -14.63
N ASP A 175 13.67 -23.84 -14.73
CA ASP A 175 14.94 -24.10 -14.05
C ASP A 175 15.02 -23.43 -12.67
N ILE A 176 14.06 -22.59 -12.31
CA ILE A 176 14.00 -21.95 -10.98
C ILE A 176 13.98 -22.98 -9.84
N VAL A 177 13.36 -24.15 -10.05
CA VAL A 177 13.33 -25.24 -9.07
C VAL A 177 14.73 -25.71 -8.66
N ARG A 178 15.74 -25.54 -9.54
CA ARG A 178 17.14 -25.89 -9.24
C ARG A 178 17.77 -24.97 -8.20
N PHE A 179 17.30 -23.72 -8.12
CA PHE A 179 17.75 -22.71 -7.15
C PHE A 179 16.87 -22.68 -5.91
N PHE A 180 15.56 -22.85 -6.11
CA PHE A 180 14.55 -22.85 -5.07
C PHE A 180 13.63 -24.07 -5.24
N PRO A 181 13.94 -25.23 -4.61
CA PRO A 181 13.20 -26.47 -4.81
C PRO A 181 11.68 -26.41 -4.52
N SER A 182 11.25 -25.42 -3.72
CA SER A 182 9.85 -25.18 -3.38
C SER A 182 9.11 -24.24 -4.35
N VAL A 183 9.79 -23.73 -5.38
CA VAL A 183 9.22 -22.77 -6.34
C VAL A 183 9.13 -23.45 -7.70
N ASN A 184 7.90 -23.72 -8.14
CA ASN A 184 7.63 -24.27 -9.47
C ASN A 184 7.61 -23.17 -10.55
N ALA A 185 7.57 -23.58 -11.82
CA ALA A 185 7.61 -22.67 -12.96
C ALA A 185 6.41 -21.72 -13.04
N GLU A 186 5.24 -22.09 -12.50
CA GLU A 186 4.06 -21.23 -12.46
C GLU A 186 4.26 -20.08 -11.46
N ALA A 187 4.72 -20.42 -10.25
CA ALA A 187 5.06 -19.46 -9.21
C ALA A 187 6.20 -18.52 -9.65
N ALA A 188 7.18 -19.03 -10.40
CA ALA A 188 8.23 -18.21 -10.99
C ALA A 188 7.69 -17.16 -11.95
N ARG A 189 6.82 -17.57 -12.89
CA ARG A 189 6.15 -16.63 -13.79
C ARG A 189 5.27 -15.63 -13.04
N ALA A 190 4.62 -16.03 -11.94
CA ALA A 190 3.88 -15.12 -11.08
C ALA A 190 4.78 -14.05 -10.45
N ALA A 191 5.94 -14.45 -9.93
CA ALA A 191 6.95 -13.52 -9.41
C ALA A 191 7.43 -12.54 -10.49
N GLN A 192 7.69 -13.02 -11.71
CA GLN A 192 8.07 -12.16 -12.84
C GLN A 192 6.97 -11.15 -13.22
N ARG A 193 5.70 -11.59 -13.31
CA ARG A 193 4.56 -10.69 -13.59
C ARG A 193 4.42 -9.62 -12.51
N PHE A 194 4.57 -9.99 -11.24
CA PHE A 194 4.50 -9.03 -10.14
C PHE A 194 5.70 -8.07 -10.15
N ALA A 195 6.91 -8.54 -10.47
CA ALA A 195 8.07 -7.65 -10.66
C ALA A 195 7.84 -6.65 -11.79
N ALA A 196 7.28 -7.09 -12.93
CA ALA A 196 6.90 -6.20 -14.02
C ALA A 196 5.86 -5.15 -13.58
N TYR A 197 4.87 -5.53 -12.76
CA TYR A 197 3.92 -4.60 -12.15
C TYR A 197 4.62 -3.56 -11.27
N VAL A 198 5.49 -4.00 -10.35
CA VAL A 198 6.23 -3.11 -9.45
C VAL A 198 7.11 -2.13 -10.23
N ASN A 199 7.74 -2.58 -11.32
CA ASN A 199 8.60 -1.75 -12.16
C ASN A 199 7.86 -0.60 -12.85
N GLN A 200 6.54 -0.70 -13.06
CA GLN A 200 5.75 0.41 -13.61
C GLN A 200 5.74 1.64 -12.69
N TYR A 201 5.95 1.44 -11.38
CA TYR A 201 6.03 2.51 -10.38
C TYR A 201 7.44 3.08 -10.23
N ALA A 202 8.47 2.42 -10.76
CA ALA A 202 9.84 2.92 -10.73
C ALA A 202 10.05 4.06 -11.75
N VAL A 203 9.27 4.06 -12.83
CA VAL A 203 9.37 5.04 -13.92
C VAL A 203 8.53 6.28 -13.60
N PRO A 204 9.12 7.48 -13.48
CA PRO A 204 8.35 8.70 -13.24
C PRO A 204 7.37 8.98 -14.38
N ARG A 205 6.09 9.22 -14.08
CA ARG A 205 5.11 9.63 -15.09
C ARG A 205 5.05 11.15 -15.22
N SER A 206 4.69 11.65 -16.40
CA SER A 206 4.58 13.10 -16.69
C SER A 206 3.64 13.85 -15.73
N SER A 207 2.62 13.17 -15.20
CA SER A 207 1.67 13.69 -14.22
C SER A 207 2.24 13.88 -12.80
N ASP A 208 3.41 13.33 -12.47
CA ASP A 208 4.04 13.49 -11.14
C ASP A 208 4.61 14.90 -10.90
N ARG A 209 4.54 15.79 -11.90
CA ARG A 209 4.98 17.19 -11.78
C ARG A 209 3.90 18.13 -11.23
N VAL A 210 2.66 17.68 -11.14
CA VAL A 210 1.51 18.49 -10.72
C VAL A 210 0.67 17.70 -9.71
N GLY A 211 1.07 17.72 -8.43
CA GLY A 211 0.38 16.99 -7.36
C GLY A 211 0.88 17.30 -5.96
#